data_AF-E9E7Q9-F1
#
_entry.id   AF-E9E7Q9-F1
#
_cell.length_a   1.000
_cell.length_b   1.000
_cell.length_c   1.000
_cell.angle_alpha   90.00
_cell.angle_beta   90.00
_cell.angle_gamma   90.00
#
_symmetry.space_group_name_H-M   'P 1'
#
loop_
_entity.id
_entity.type
_entity.pdbx_description
1 polymer ?
#
loop_
_entity_poly.entity_id
_entity_poly.type
_entity_poly.pdbx_seq_one_letter_code
_entity_poly.pdbx_strand_id
1 'polypeptide(L)'
;MAFDDYNTVIRSKVSGARNFHDEFHDDKLDFFIPLSSVGIVGNRGQAAYSAAETFLDALAHHRWQNGQAALSLNLAAVDDVGYLASNLAKESEEMKTIYGSSMTEAEVLGLGEVESRGQCILRLNLDNPAMLPFWASDAKLYHIREQALATSANLGSAGGSNIPVAEGLKHLSNKEEAIDLVADELGNKLAAILMLAPEDMATQKTYMSITAFGLDSLIAMELRNWIGNELQAHLQVLELPTRGKRTKLAALVLKKTRFATPLG
;
A
#
# COMPACT_ATOMS: atom_id res chain seq x y z
N MET A 1 12.68 -5.87 -23.69
CA MET A 1 11.51 -6.66 -24.12
C MET A 1 11.62 -6.82 -25.62
N ALA A 2 11.60 -8.06 -26.13
CA ALA A 2 11.59 -8.30 -27.56
C ALA A 2 10.18 -8.05 -28.13
N PHE A 3 10.08 -7.88 -29.45
CA PHE A 3 8.80 -7.65 -30.13
C PHE A 3 7.80 -8.79 -29.91
N ASP A 4 8.28 -10.04 -29.93
CA ASP A 4 7.42 -11.21 -29.74
C ASP A 4 6.89 -11.32 -28.30
N ASP A 5 7.71 -10.95 -27.30
CA ASP A 5 7.27 -10.86 -25.90
C ASP A 5 6.15 -9.82 -25.74
N TYR A 6 6.33 -8.64 -26.36
CA TYR A 6 5.35 -7.57 -26.34
C TYR A 6 4.02 -8.02 -26.97
N ASN A 7 4.08 -8.64 -28.15
CA ASN A 7 2.90 -9.14 -28.84
C ASN A 7 2.18 -10.24 -28.07
N THR A 8 2.92 -11.12 -27.40
CA THR A 8 2.33 -12.20 -26.59
C THR A 8 1.45 -11.64 -25.48
N VAL A 9 1.90 -10.57 -24.81
CA VAL A 9 1.12 -9.90 -23.74
C VAL A 9 -0.07 -9.13 -24.30
N ILE A 10 0.15 -8.36 -25.37
CA ILE A 10 -0.85 -7.43 -25.92
C ILE A 10 -2.00 -8.16 -26.60
N ARG A 11 -1.70 -9.22 -27.36
CA ARG A 11 -2.69 -9.87 -28.25
C ARG A 11 -3.88 -10.44 -27.49
N SER A 12 -3.66 -11.02 -26.30
CA SER A 12 -4.73 -11.63 -25.51
C SER A 12 -5.79 -10.61 -25.09
N LYS A 13 -5.38 -9.43 -24.65
CA LYS A 13 -6.28 -8.36 -24.20
C LYS A 13 -6.77 -7.48 -25.34
N VAL A 14 -5.87 -6.97 -26.18
CA VAL A 14 -6.20 -6.01 -27.24
C VAL A 14 -7.00 -6.66 -28.34
N SER A 15 -6.51 -7.77 -28.91
CA SER A 15 -7.24 -8.44 -30.00
C SER A 15 -8.53 -9.09 -29.47
N GLY A 16 -8.51 -9.67 -28.27
CA GLY A 16 -9.71 -10.22 -27.64
C GLY A 16 -10.82 -9.17 -27.47
N ALA A 17 -10.50 -8.03 -26.85
CA ALA A 17 -11.48 -6.97 -26.63
C ALA A 17 -11.93 -6.30 -27.93
N ARG A 18 -11.02 -6.14 -28.91
CA ARG A 18 -11.36 -5.65 -30.25
C ARG A 18 -12.37 -6.57 -30.94
N ASN A 19 -12.16 -7.87 -30.90
CA ASN A 19 -13.08 -8.83 -31.50
C ASN A 19 -14.49 -8.74 -30.87
N PHE A 20 -14.57 -8.63 -29.54
CA PHE A 20 -15.87 -8.46 -28.87
C PHE A 20 -16.53 -7.12 -29.20
N HIS A 21 -15.75 -6.05 -29.33
CA HIS A 21 -16.27 -4.75 -29.73
C HIS A 21 -16.84 -4.78 -31.15
N ASP A 22 -16.09 -5.36 -32.09
CA ASP A 22 -16.46 -5.41 -33.50
C ASP A 22 -17.68 -6.33 -33.72
N GLU A 23 -17.76 -7.47 -33.02
CA GLU A 23 -18.91 -8.40 -33.10
C GLU A 23 -20.18 -7.79 -32.49
N PHE A 24 -20.08 -7.23 -31.27
CA PHE A 24 -21.22 -6.67 -30.54
C PHE A 24 -21.30 -5.13 -30.66
N HIS A 25 -20.95 -4.61 -31.83
CA HIS A 25 -21.01 -3.17 -32.08
C HIS A 25 -22.46 -2.69 -32.18
N ASP A 26 -23.28 -3.40 -32.95
CA ASP A 26 -24.67 -3.00 -33.22
C ASP A 26 -25.68 -3.65 -32.24
N ASP A 27 -25.20 -4.57 -31.39
CA ASP A 27 -26.01 -5.22 -30.37
C ASP A 27 -26.23 -4.32 -29.14
N LYS A 28 -27.42 -4.44 -28.56
CA LYS A 28 -27.75 -3.81 -27.28
C LYS A 28 -27.34 -4.71 -26.13
N LEU A 29 -26.06 -4.67 -25.76
CA LEU A 29 -25.56 -5.33 -24.56
C LEU A 29 -26.03 -4.63 -23.29
N ASP A 30 -26.35 -5.42 -22.27
CA ASP A 30 -26.60 -4.91 -20.91
C ASP A 30 -25.29 -4.49 -20.22
N PHE A 31 -24.19 -5.20 -20.49
CA PHE A 31 -22.88 -4.92 -19.92
C PHE A 31 -21.74 -5.28 -20.88
N PHE A 32 -20.60 -4.58 -20.72
CA PHE A 32 -19.32 -4.91 -21.33
C PHE A 32 -18.23 -4.50 -20.32
N ILE A 33 -17.63 -5.47 -19.64
CA ILE A 33 -16.75 -5.21 -18.49
C ILE A 33 -15.36 -5.78 -18.76
N PRO A 34 -14.46 -5.01 -19.40
CA PRO A 34 -13.07 -5.41 -19.48
C PRO A 34 -12.39 -5.23 -18.12
N LEU A 35 -11.70 -6.28 -17.67
CA LEU A 35 -10.88 -6.22 -16.46
C LEU A 35 -9.53 -5.59 -16.81
N SER A 36 -9.33 -4.38 -16.28
CA SER A 36 -8.14 -3.58 -16.36
C SER A 36 -7.36 -3.62 -15.04
N SER A 37 -6.32 -2.80 -14.91
CA SER A 37 -5.53 -2.68 -13.68
C SER A 37 -5.24 -1.22 -13.35
N VAL A 38 -5.02 -0.92 -12.07
CA VAL A 38 -4.40 0.34 -11.63
C VAL A 38 -3.00 0.57 -12.25
N GLY A 39 -2.44 -0.42 -12.96
CA GLY A 39 -1.26 -0.30 -13.81
C GLY A 39 -1.30 0.81 -14.89
N ILE A 40 -2.40 1.55 -15.02
CA ILE A 40 -2.48 2.83 -15.76
C ILE A 40 -1.50 3.88 -15.23
N VAL A 41 -1.12 3.82 -13.95
CA VAL A 41 -0.06 4.67 -13.37
C VAL A 41 1.35 4.24 -13.81
N GLY A 42 1.46 3.10 -14.49
CA GLY A 42 2.70 2.51 -14.96
C GLY A 42 3.42 1.69 -13.89
N ASN A 43 4.02 0.57 -14.30
CA ASN A 43 4.89 -0.23 -13.44
C ASN A 43 6.17 -0.68 -14.17
N ARG A 44 7.26 -0.77 -13.42
CA ARG A 44 8.57 -1.17 -13.94
C ARG A 44 8.49 -2.62 -14.44
N GLY A 45 8.99 -2.86 -15.65
CA GLY A 45 8.96 -4.19 -16.28
C GLY A 45 7.62 -4.57 -16.92
N GLN A 46 6.56 -3.78 -16.73
CA GLN A 46 5.20 -4.11 -17.19
C GLN A 46 4.70 -3.23 -18.34
N ALA A 47 5.60 -2.70 -19.18
CA ALA A 47 5.23 -1.78 -20.26
C ALA A 47 4.17 -2.36 -21.23
N ALA A 48 4.32 -3.61 -21.67
CA ALA A 48 3.33 -4.27 -22.54
C ALA A 48 1.99 -4.50 -21.82
N TYR A 49 2.04 -4.84 -20.53
CA TYR A 49 0.85 -5.03 -19.72
C TYR A 49 0.09 -3.70 -19.56
N SER A 50 0.75 -2.64 -19.09
CA SER A 50 0.16 -1.30 -18.98
C SER A 50 -0.42 -0.79 -20.31
N ALA A 51 0.25 -1.06 -21.44
CA ALA A 51 -0.28 -0.70 -22.76
C ALA A 51 -1.55 -1.47 -23.12
N ALA A 52 -1.62 -2.76 -22.80
CA ALA A 52 -2.81 -3.59 -22.99
C ALA A 52 -3.98 -3.09 -22.13
N GLU A 53 -3.74 -2.81 -20.84
CA GLU A 53 -4.76 -2.28 -19.93
C GLU A 53 -5.27 -0.91 -20.37
N THR A 54 -4.37 -0.01 -20.78
CA THR A 54 -4.75 1.32 -21.27
C THR A 54 -5.62 1.24 -22.52
N PHE A 55 -5.38 0.25 -23.39
CA PHE A 55 -6.26 0.00 -24.53
C PHE A 55 -7.67 -0.41 -24.10
N LEU A 56 -7.80 -1.28 -23.08
CA LEU A 56 -9.10 -1.69 -22.55
C LEU A 56 -9.86 -0.49 -21.96
N ASP A 57 -9.17 0.35 -21.20
CA ASP A 57 -9.74 1.58 -20.63
C ASP A 57 -10.24 2.51 -21.74
N ALA A 58 -9.42 2.73 -22.77
CA ALA A 58 -9.76 3.58 -23.91
C ALA A 58 -10.94 3.00 -24.73
N LEU A 59 -10.99 1.68 -24.91
CA LEU A 59 -12.08 1.02 -25.61
C LEU A 59 -13.40 1.12 -24.83
N ALA A 60 -13.37 0.91 -23.52
CA ALA A 60 -14.56 1.07 -22.69
C ALA A 60 -15.08 2.52 -22.71
N HIS A 61 -14.18 3.49 -22.63
CA HIS A 61 -14.52 4.90 -22.77
C HIS A 61 -15.11 5.22 -24.15
N HIS A 62 -14.53 4.68 -25.22
CA HIS A 62 -15.05 4.85 -26.58
C HIS A 62 -16.47 4.29 -26.75
N ARG A 63 -16.72 3.06 -26.28
CA ARG A 63 -18.06 2.45 -26.28
C ARG A 63 -19.07 3.30 -25.51
N TRP A 64 -18.69 3.75 -24.32
CA TRP A 64 -19.54 4.59 -23.49
C TRP A 64 -19.90 5.92 -24.17
N GLN A 65 -18.95 6.59 -24.79
CA GLN A 65 -19.19 7.83 -25.54
C GLN A 65 -20.15 7.65 -26.73
N ASN A 66 -20.20 6.44 -27.30
CA ASN A 66 -21.13 6.07 -28.36
C ASN A 66 -22.48 5.53 -27.84
N GLY A 67 -22.75 5.63 -26.54
CA GLY A 67 -24.00 5.15 -25.92
C GLY A 67 -24.09 3.63 -25.79
N GLN A 68 -22.99 2.90 -26.00
CA GLN A 68 -22.92 1.46 -25.78
C GLN A 68 -22.57 1.16 -24.32
N ALA A 69 -23.07 0.04 -23.80
CA ALA A 69 -22.68 -0.42 -22.46
C ALA A 69 -21.18 -0.72 -22.45
N ALA A 70 -20.45 -0.09 -21.51
CA ALA A 70 -19.07 -0.40 -21.19
C ALA A 70 -18.62 0.23 -19.86
N LEU A 71 -17.88 -0.56 -19.07
CA LEU A 71 -17.22 -0.12 -17.85
C LEU A 71 -15.91 -0.88 -17.66
N SER A 72 -14.77 -0.18 -17.81
CA SER A 72 -13.48 -0.75 -17.44
C SER A 72 -13.30 -0.74 -15.92
N LEU A 73 -12.89 -1.87 -15.36
CA LEU A 73 -12.56 -2.00 -13.93
C LEU A 73 -11.05 -2.10 -13.76
N ASN A 74 -10.41 -1.04 -13.26
CA ASN A 74 -8.98 -1.03 -12.96
C ASN A 74 -8.75 -1.63 -11.57
N LEU A 75 -8.51 -2.94 -11.54
CA LEU A 75 -8.32 -3.71 -10.31
C LEU A 75 -6.93 -3.45 -9.68
N ALA A 76 -6.88 -3.55 -8.35
CA ALA A 76 -5.65 -3.71 -7.59
C ALA A 76 -5.17 -5.18 -7.63
N ALA A 77 -4.07 -5.48 -6.96
CA ALA A 77 -3.57 -6.85 -6.84
C ALA A 77 -4.58 -7.76 -6.12
N VAL A 78 -5.09 -8.80 -6.78
CA VAL A 78 -5.98 -9.80 -6.16
C VAL A 78 -5.14 -10.85 -5.44
N ASP A 79 -5.25 -11.00 -4.12
CA ASP A 79 -4.27 -11.73 -3.29
C ASP A 79 -4.65 -13.17 -2.90
N ASP A 80 -5.94 -13.49 -2.87
CA ASP A 80 -6.49 -14.78 -2.42
C ASP A 80 -6.85 -15.74 -3.58
N VAL A 81 -6.99 -15.23 -4.81
CA VAL A 81 -7.21 -16.03 -6.03
C VAL A 81 -6.41 -15.51 -7.24
N GLY A 82 -6.35 -16.33 -8.30
CA GLY A 82 -5.75 -15.95 -9.58
C GLY A 82 -4.22 -16.05 -9.62
N TYR A 83 -3.58 -15.21 -10.43
CA TYR A 83 -2.15 -15.27 -10.73
C TYR A 83 -1.27 -15.14 -9.46
N LEU A 84 -1.62 -14.21 -8.57
CA LEU A 84 -0.82 -13.92 -7.36
C LEU A 84 -0.98 -15.02 -6.31
N ALA A 85 -2.20 -15.53 -6.12
CA ALA A 85 -2.46 -16.67 -5.22
C ALA A 85 -1.82 -17.98 -5.72
N SER A 86 -1.42 -18.07 -6.99
CA SER A 86 -0.74 -19.24 -7.54
C SER A 86 0.79 -19.19 -7.37
N ASN A 87 1.36 -17.99 -7.13
CA ASN A 87 2.81 -17.74 -7.12
C ASN A 87 3.35 -17.29 -5.73
N LEU A 88 2.66 -17.70 -4.66
CA LEU A 88 2.60 -17.14 -3.30
C LEU A 88 3.89 -16.85 -2.48
N ALA A 89 5.11 -17.14 -2.94
CA ALA A 89 6.29 -17.09 -2.04
C ALA A 89 7.22 -15.87 -2.20
N LYS A 90 7.17 -15.13 -3.32
CA LYS A 90 8.12 -14.02 -3.56
C LYS A 90 7.52 -12.72 -4.08
N GLU A 91 6.33 -12.74 -4.67
CA GLU A 91 5.78 -11.57 -5.36
C GLU A 91 4.81 -10.74 -4.51
N SER A 92 4.28 -11.24 -3.38
CA SER A 92 3.20 -10.53 -2.67
C SER A 92 3.64 -9.21 -2.02
N GLU A 93 4.86 -9.13 -1.52
CA GLU A 93 5.38 -7.94 -0.82
C GLU A 93 5.88 -6.87 -1.80
N GLU A 94 6.54 -7.28 -2.87
CA GLU A 94 6.89 -6.40 -3.99
C GLU A 94 5.64 -5.85 -4.70
N MET A 95 4.61 -6.68 -4.87
CA MET A 95 3.35 -6.27 -5.52
C MET A 95 2.51 -5.32 -4.65
N LYS A 96 2.53 -5.46 -3.32
CA LYS A 96 1.94 -4.46 -2.40
C LYS A 96 2.63 -3.10 -2.54
N THR A 97 3.95 -3.10 -2.75
CA THR A 97 4.73 -1.87 -2.97
C THR A 97 4.43 -1.24 -4.34
N ILE A 98 4.11 -2.05 -5.34
CA ILE A 98 3.80 -1.63 -6.70
C ILE A 98 2.38 -1.06 -6.82
N TYR A 99 1.39 -1.75 -6.25
CA TYR A 99 -0.02 -1.38 -6.43
C TYR A 99 -0.57 -0.53 -5.29
N GLY A 100 0.18 -0.36 -4.18
CA GLY A 100 -0.24 0.40 -3.00
C GLY A 100 -1.34 -0.28 -2.17
N SER A 101 -2.05 -1.25 -2.75
CA SER A 101 -3.12 -2.01 -2.12
C SER A 101 -3.26 -3.40 -2.72
N SER A 102 -3.91 -4.30 -1.98
CA SER A 102 -4.43 -5.57 -2.51
C SER A 102 -5.96 -5.59 -2.39
N MET A 103 -6.58 -6.60 -2.99
CA MET A 103 -7.99 -6.91 -2.86
C MET A 103 -8.25 -8.40 -2.87
N THR A 104 -9.40 -8.79 -2.35
CA THR A 104 -9.88 -10.17 -2.25
C THR A 104 -10.84 -10.50 -3.40
N GLU A 105 -11.05 -11.78 -3.66
CA GLU A 105 -12.05 -12.27 -4.61
C GLU A 105 -13.44 -11.71 -4.30
N ALA A 106 -13.81 -11.70 -3.01
CA ALA A 106 -15.10 -11.20 -2.55
C ALA A 106 -15.31 -9.72 -2.94
N GLU A 107 -14.25 -8.91 -2.84
CA GLU A 107 -14.30 -7.49 -3.22
C GLU A 107 -14.41 -7.33 -4.74
N VAL A 108 -13.76 -8.17 -5.53
CA VAL A 108 -13.89 -8.17 -6.99
C VAL A 108 -15.31 -8.57 -7.39
N LEU A 109 -15.87 -9.63 -6.81
CA LEU A 109 -17.23 -10.10 -7.11
C LEU A 109 -18.30 -9.07 -6.74
N GLY A 110 -18.09 -8.32 -5.65
CA GLY A 110 -18.97 -7.22 -5.25
C GLY A 110 -19.03 -6.07 -6.28
N LEU A 111 -18.08 -5.97 -7.21
CA LEU A 111 -18.09 -4.94 -8.25
C LEU A 111 -19.12 -5.18 -9.35
N GLY A 112 -19.71 -6.39 -9.42
CA GLY A 112 -20.72 -6.71 -10.43
C GLY A 112 -21.97 -5.83 -10.36
N GLU A 113 -22.19 -5.14 -9.23
CA GLU A 113 -23.32 -4.23 -9.01
C GLU A 113 -22.95 -2.75 -9.22
N VAL A 114 -21.72 -2.43 -9.61
CA VAL A 114 -21.26 -1.04 -9.75
C VAL A 114 -21.86 -0.39 -10.99
N GLU A 115 -22.78 0.54 -10.76
CA GLU A 115 -23.28 1.45 -11.79
C GLU A 115 -22.29 2.61 -12.01
N SER A 116 -21.25 2.35 -12.81
CA SER A 116 -20.34 3.38 -13.29
C SER A 116 -20.27 3.39 -14.83
N ARG A 117 -19.68 4.44 -15.37
CA ARG A 117 -19.62 4.71 -16.82
C ARG A 117 -18.17 4.92 -17.25
N GLY A 118 -17.75 4.20 -18.28
CA GLY A 118 -16.42 4.35 -18.87
C GLY A 118 -15.33 3.65 -18.07
N GLN A 119 -14.97 4.17 -16.89
CA GLN A 119 -13.85 3.67 -16.09
C GLN A 119 -14.10 3.76 -14.57
N CYS A 120 -13.70 2.72 -13.84
CA CYS A 120 -13.66 2.71 -12.38
C CYS A 120 -12.27 2.29 -11.89
N ILE A 121 -11.61 3.17 -11.13
CA ILE A 121 -10.29 2.92 -10.54
C ILE A 121 -10.45 2.56 -9.07
N LEU A 122 -9.90 1.40 -8.68
CA LEU A 122 -10.12 0.84 -7.35
C LEU A 122 -8.85 0.88 -6.50
N ARG A 123 -9.03 1.18 -5.21
CA ARG A 123 -8.03 1.04 -4.14
C ARG A 123 -6.66 1.71 -4.42
N LEU A 124 -6.65 3.03 -4.63
CA LEU A 124 -5.39 3.78 -4.77
C LEU A 124 -4.61 3.95 -3.44
N ASN A 125 -5.27 3.82 -2.28
CA ASN A 125 -4.66 3.82 -0.94
C ASN A 125 -3.66 4.99 -0.70
N LEU A 126 -4.13 6.22 -0.91
CA LEU A 126 -3.34 7.47 -0.86
C LEU A 126 -3.48 8.24 0.46
N ASP A 127 -4.08 7.60 1.45
CA ASP A 127 -4.52 8.19 2.71
C ASP A 127 -3.51 8.04 3.85
N ASN A 128 -2.50 7.18 3.68
CA ASN A 128 -1.42 7.00 4.65
C ASN A 128 -0.08 7.50 4.08
N PRO A 129 0.49 8.61 4.60
CA PRO A 129 1.75 9.16 4.09
C PRO A 129 2.94 8.22 4.26
N ALA A 130 2.91 7.31 5.24
CA ALA A 130 3.96 6.32 5.50
C ALA A 130 4.01 5.20 4.46
N MET A 131 2.89 4.95 3.76
CA MET A 131 2.67 3.79 2.90
C MET A 131 2.40 4.20 1.44
N LEU A 132 2.77 5.43 1.05
CA LEU A 132 2.50 5.92 -0.30
C LEU A 132 3.29 5.12 -1.35
N PRO A 133 2.63 4.65 -2.42
CA PRO A 133 3.31 3.97 -3.52
C PRO A 133 4.20 4.95 -4.30
N PHE A 134 5.20 4.44 -5.02
CA PHE A 134 6.20 5.28 -5.68
C PHE A 134 5.59 6.29 -6.68
N TRP A 135 4.48 5.90 -7.33
CA TRP A 135 3.76 6.71 -8.30
C TRP A 135 2.88 7.80 -7.67
N ALA A 136 2.63 7.77 -6.35
CA ALA A 136 1.85 8.81 -5.65
C ALA A 136 2.52 10.19 -5.68
N SER A 137 3.82 10.24 -5.97
CA SER A 137 4.57 11.49 -6.15
C SER A 137 4.31 12.18 -7.50
N ASP A 138 3.65 11.50 -8.44
CA ASP A 138 3.33 12.04 -9.75
C ASP A 138 2.37 13.25 -9.64
N ALA A 139 2.71 14.34 -10.35
CA ALA A 139 1.93 15.57 -10.36
C ALA A 139 0.47 15.37 -10.78
N LYS A 140 0.19 14.37 -11.63
CA LYS A 140 -1.18 14.02 -12.04
C LYS A 140 -2.06 13.58 -10.88
N LEU A 141 -1.46 13.06 -9.82
CA LEU A 141 -2.16 12.53 -8.65
C LEU A 141 -2.14 13.48 -7.45
N TYR A 142 -1.53 14.66 -7.60
CA TYR A 142 -1.34 15.63 -6.52
C TYR A 142 -2.65 15.91 -5.77
N HIS A 143 -3.71 16.32 -6.49
CA HIS A 143 -4.97 16.70 -5.85
C HIS A 143 -5.68 15.54 -5.15
N ILE A 144 -5.66 14.34 -5.75
CA ILE A 144 -6.29 13.15 -5.15
C ILE A 144 -5.53 12.75 -3.87
N ARG A 145 -4.19 12.78 -3.92
CA ARG A 145 -3.33 12.49 -2.76
C ARG A 145 -3.54 13.47 -1.62
N GLU A 146 -3.45 14.78 -1.88
CA GLU A 146 -3.61 15.80 -0.83
C GLU A 146 -5.00 15.71 -0.18
N GLN A 147 -6.04 15.47 -0.99
CA GLN A 147 -7.40 15.32 -0.48
C GLN A 147 -7.57 14.06 0.38
N ALA A 148 -6.97 12.93 -0.02
CA ALA A 148 -7.00 11.69 0.76
C ALA A 148 -6.29 11.86 2.11
N LEU A 149 -5.08 12.43 2.11
CA LEU A 149 -4.31 12.70 3.32
C LEU A 149 -5.04 13.66 4.27
N ALA A 150 -5.59 14.76 3.75
CA ALA A 150 -6.34 15.72 4.56
C ALA A 150 -7.60 15.09 5.17
N THR A 151 -8.30 14.23 4.43
CA THR A 151 -9.50 13.53 4.92
C THR A 151 -9.16 12.56 6.04
N SER A 152 -8.06 11.81 5.91
CA SER A 152 -7.64 10.86 6.95
C SER A 152 -7.10 11.54 8.20
N ALA A 153 -6.42 12.68 8.08
CA ALA A 153 -6.06 13.50 9.23
C ALA A 153 -7.31 13.96 10.02
N ASN A 154 -8.37 14.34 9.31
CA ASN A 154 -9.64 14.74 9.94
C ASN A 154 -10.38 13.55 10.58
N LEU A 155 -10.36 12.36 9.97
CA LEU A 155 -10.98 11.14 10.52
C LEU A 155 -10.24 10.60 11.74
N GLY A 156 -8.91 10.68 11.75
CA GLY A 156 -8.07 10.34 12.92
C GLY A 156 -8.33 11.22 14.15
N SER A 157 -9.00 12.37 13.97
CA SER A 157 -9.38 13.28 15.05
C SER A 157 -10.69 12.88 15.75
N ALA A 158 -11.49 11.96 15.19
CA ALA A 158 -12.84 11.65 15.68
C ALA A 158 -12.97 10.27 16.37
N GLY A 159 -11.93 9.43 16.36
CA GLY A 159 -11.96 8.11 16.98
C GLY A 159 -10.62 7.69 17.57
N GLY A 160 -10.52 7.69 18.90
CA GLY A 160 -9.57 6.88 19.69
C GLY A 160 -8.09 6.98 19.33
N SER A 161 -7.39 7.91 20.00
CA SER A 161 -5.97 7.83 20.39
C SER A 161 -5.04 7.00 19.50
N ASN A 162 -4.78 7.45 18.28
CA ASN A 162 -3.52 7.13 17.61
C ASN A 162 -2.97 8.40 16.98
N ILE A 163 -2.70 9.38 17.84
CA ILE A 163 -1.94 10.56 17.47
C ILE A 163 -0.60 10.04 16.96
N PRO A 164 -0.19 10.35 15.72
CA PRO A 164 1.13 9.97 15.21
C PRO A 164 2.18 10.33 16.24
N VAL A 165 3.12 9.43 16.55
CA VAL A 165 4.13 9.65 17.61
C VAL A 165 4.85 10.99 17.44
N ALA A 166 5.06 11.43 16.20
CA ALA A 166 5.60 12.74 15.86
C ALA A 166 4.80 13.94 16.42
N GLU A 167 3.47 13.82 16.47
CA GLU A 167 2.56 14.83 17.02
C GLU A 167 2.42 14.69 18.54
N GLY A 168 2.35 13.45 19.05
CA GLY A 168 2.37 13.18 20.50
C GLY A 168 3.63 13.73 21.18
N LEU A 169 4.79 13.58 20.56
CA LEU A 169 6.07 14.08 21.06
C LEU A 169 6.16 15.61 21.12
N LYS A 170 5.37 16.36 20.34
CA LYS A 170 5.35 17.83 20.39
C LYS A 170 4.63 18.36 21.63
N HIS A 171 3.74 17.58 22.21
CA HIS A 171 2.93 17.97 23.36
C HIS A 171 3.49 17.48 24.70
N LEU A 172 4.47 16.56 24.66
CA LEU A 172 5.09 16.00 25.85
C LEU A 172 6.26 16.88 26.31
N SER A 173 6.14 17.44 27.52
CA SER A 173 7.21 18.18 28.19
C SER A 173 8.05 17.29 29.13
N ASN A 174 7.59 16.05 29.39
CA ASN A 174 8.25 15.10 30.25
C ASN A 174 9.02 14.05 29.42
N LYS A 175 10.32 13.90 29.74
CA LYS A 175 11.21 12.97 29.05
C LYS A 175 10.85 11.50 29.28
N GLU A 176 10.33 11.17 30.47
CA GLU A 176 9.95 9.79 30.81
C GLU A 176 8.71 9.36 30.04
N GLU A 177 7.70 10.23 29.96
CA GLU A 177 6.48 10.00 29.16
C GLU A 177 6.79 9.89 27.65
N ALA A 178 7.72 10.70 27.15
CA ALA A 178 8.18 10.59 25.76
C ALA A 178 8.88 9.26 25.48
N ILE A 179 9.69 8.77 26.42
CA ILE A 179 10.35 7.46 26.32
C ILE A 179 9.31 6.34 26.32
N ASP A 180 8.29 6.41 27.18
CA ASP A 180 7.25 5.39 27.25
C ASP A 180 6.39 5.35 26.00
N LEU A 181 5.98 6.51 25.46
CA LEU A 181 5.25 6.60 24.19
C LEU A 181 6.02 5.94 23.04
N VAL A 182 7.31 6.28 22.89
CA VAL A 182 8.16 5.70 21.83
C VAL A 182 8.41 4.21 22.07
N ALA A 183 8.51 3.77 23.33
CA ALA A 183 8.72 2.37 23.68
C ALA A 183 7.49 1.50 23.36
N ASP A 184 6.29 2.03 23.57
CA ASP A 184 5.04 1.34 23.22
C ASP A 184 4.87 1.24 21.70
N GLU A 185 5.18 2.30 20.95
CA GLU A 185 5.10 2.26 19.49
C GLU A 185 6.13 1.30 18.86
N LEU A 186 7.37 1.30 19.36
CA LEU A 186 8.38 0.30 18.97
C LEU A 186 7.89 -1.13 19.24
N GLY A 187 7.15 -1.33 20.33
CA GLY A 187 6.53 -2.60 20.66
C GLY A 187 5.44 -3.00 19.66
N ASN A 188 4.54 -2.08 19.33
CA ASN A 188 3.46 -2.31 18.37
C ASN A 188 4.01 -2.64 16.97
N LYS A 189 5.01 -1.89 16.50
CA LYS A 189 5.63 -2.18 15.19
C LYS A 189 6.32 -3.53 15.18
N LEU A 190 7.05 -3.88 16.24
CA LEU A 190 7.70 -5.18 16.33
C LEU A 190 6.67 -6.33 16.35
N ALA A 191 5.52 -6.14 17.02
CA ALA A 191 4.43 -7.11 17.03
C ALA A 191 3.87 -7.34 15.63
N ALA A 192 3.67 -6.26 14.88
CA ALA A 192 3.21 -6.32 13.51
C ALA A 192 4.21 -7.04 12.59
N ILE A 193 5.51 -6.75 12.69
CA ILE A 193 6.56 -7.43 11.91
C ILE A 193 6.61 -8.93 12.24
N LEU A 194 6.42 -9.28 13.51
CA LEU A 194 6.44 -10.68 13.97
C LEU A 194 5.09 -11.40 13.86
N MET A 195 4.05 -10.73 13.35
CA MET A 195 2.67 -11.25 13.28
C MET A 195 2.14 -11.79 14.62
N LEU A 196 2.50 -11.16 15.73
CA LEU A 196 2.05 -11.54 17.06
C LEU A 196 0.72 -10.87 17.41
N ALA A 197 -0.17 -11.60 18.07
CA ALA A 197 -1.42 -11.03 18.55
C ALA A 197 -1.12 -9.98 19.66
N PRO A 198 -1.93 -8.91 19.79
CA PRO A 198 -1.71 -7.87 20.80
C PRO A 198 -1.65 -8.40 22.24
N GLU A 199 -2.33 -9.53 22.49
CA GLU A 199 -2.41 -10.21 23.78
C GLU A 199 -1.08 -10.90 24.16
N ASP A 200 -0.35 -11.41 23.18
CA ASP A 200 0.97 -12.06 23.37
C ASP A 200 2.08 -11.04 23.69
N MET A 201 1.89 -9.77 23.32
CA MET A 201 2.80 -8.68 23.65
C MET A 201 2.68 -8.18 25.10
N ALA A 202 1.50 -8.34 25.73
CA ALA A 202 1.26 -7.84 27.08
C ALA A 202 2.16 -8.50 28.13
N THR A 203 2.55 -9.77 27.92
CA THR A 203 3.47 -10.51 28.80
C THR A 203 4.94 -10.15 28.56
N GLN A 204 5.28 -9.46 27.46
CA GLN A 204 6.64 -9.06 27.10
C GLN A 204 6.90 -7.55 27.18
N LYS A 205 6.02 -6.81 27.85
CA LYS A 205 6.01 -5.33 27.94
C LYS A 205 7.31 -4.68 28.43
N THR A 206 8.21 -5.42 29.06
CA THR A 206 9.43 -4.87 29.68
C THR A 206 10.72 -5.12 28.89
N TYR A 207 10.80 -6.21 28.12
CA TYR A 207 12.06 -6.64 27.49
C TYR A 207 11.85 -6.92 26.01
N MET A 208 12.57 -6.19 25.15
CA MET A 208 12.72 -6.55 23.74
C MET A 208 13.90 -7.52 23.64
N SER A 209 13.62 -8.73 23.16
CA SER A 209 14.66 -9.66 22.74
C SER A 209 14.52 -9.89 21.26
N ILE A 210 15.15 -9.01 20.49
CA ILE A 210 15.33 -9.12 19.04
C ILE A 210 15.86 -10.53 18.70
N THR A 211 16.79 -11.08 19.49
CA THR A 211 17.27 -12.47 19.29
C THR A 211 16.41 -13.60 19.83
N ALA A 212 15.41 -13.37 20.71
CA ALA A 212 14.61 -14.48 21.26
C ALA A 212 13.64 -15.06 20.24
N PHE A 213 13.40 -14.34 19.15
CA PHE A 213 12.45 -14.68 18.11
C PHE A 213 13.12 -15.09 16.80
N GLY A 214 14.44 -15.36 16.82
CA GLY A 214 15.19 -15.83 15.65
C GLY A 214 15.34 -14.72 14.60
N LEU A 215 16.26 -13.79 14.80
CA LEU A 215 16.42 -12.67 13.87
C LEU A 215 17.43 -12.98 12.75
N ASP A 216 16.90 -13.20 11.55
CA ASP A 216 17.60 -12.97 10.30
C ASP A 216 17.81 -11.46 10.09
N SER A 217 18.86 -11.09 9.34
CA SER A 217 19.27 -9.69 9.10
C SER A 217 18.16 -8.78 8.51
N LEU A 218 17.07 -9.37 8.00
CA LEU A 218 15.97 -8.69 7.34
C LEU A 218 15.06 -7.91 8.31
N ILE A 219 14.64 -8.52 9.42
CA ILE A 219 13.76 -7.87 10.42
C ILE A 219 14.45 -6.67 11.06
N ALA A 220 15.77 -6.78 11.29
CA ALA A 220 16.57 -5.67 11.80
C ALA A 220 16.62 -4.49 10.81
N MET A 221 16.71 -4.77 9.51
CA MET A 221 16.65 -3.75 8.48
C MET A 221 15.27 -3.12 8.37
N GLU A 222 14.21 -3.92 8.46
CA GLU A 222 12.83 -3.42 8.38
C GLU A 222 12.50 -2.50 9.57
N LEU A 223 12.80 -2.93 10.79
CA LEU A 223 12.62 -2.10 11.99
C LEU A 223 13.44 -0.82 11.90
N ARG A 224 14.70 -0.90 11.45
CA ARG A 224 15.58 0.26 11.27
C ARG A 224 15.01 1.25 10.25
N ASN A 225 14.54 0.76 9.10
CA ASN A 225 13.98 1.59 8.05
C ASN A 225 12.71 2.28 8.53
N TRP A 226 11.85 1.55 9.24
CA TRP A 226 10.65 2.13 9.85
C TRP A 226 10.99 3.21 10.88
N ILE A 227 11.96 2.99 11.78
CA ILE A 227 12.43 4.03 12.74
C ILE A 227 12.95 5.27 11.99
N GLY A 228 13.65 5.06 10.87
CA GLY A 228 14.14 6.16 10.03
C GLY A 228 13.02 6.98 9.39
N ASN A 229 11.94 6.33 8.96
CA ASN A 229 10.83 6.98 8.26
C ASN A 229 9.81 7.60 9.24
N GLU A 230 9.32 6.83 10.21
CA GLU A 230 8.27 7.26 11.14
C GLU A 230 8.79 8.11 12.29
N LEU A 231 9.98 7.79 12.81
CA LEU A 231 10.55 8.46 13.97
C LEU A 231 11.66 9.45 13.58
N GLN A 232 11.94 9.59 12.28
CA GLN A 232 12.96 10.49 11.73
C GLN A 232 14.33 10.34 12.42
N ALA A 233 14.66 9.11 12.84
CA ALA A 233 15.85 8.78 13.61
C ALA A 233 16.70 7.75 12.87
N HIS A 234 17.90 8.13 12.43
CA HIS A 234 18.79 7.21 11.73
C HIS A 234 19.66 6.42 12.71
N LEU A 235 19.37 5.11 12.81
CA LEU A 235 20.18 4.16 13.56
C LEU A 235 21.13 3.38 12.63
N GLN A 236 22.21 2.83 13.17
CA GLN A 236 22.96 1.74 12.57
C GLN A 236 22.37 0.41 13.04
N VAL A 237 22.52 -0.66 12.24
CA VAL A 237 22.00 -1.99 12.62
C VAL A 237 22.61 -2.48 13.95
N LEU A 238 23.89 -2.15 14.20
CA LEU A 238 24.60 -2.45 15.45
C LEU A 238 24.04 -1.71 16.68
N GLU A 239 23.28 -0.64 16.47
CA GLU A 239 22.65 0.14 17.54
C GLU A 239 21.30 -0.46 17.97
N LEU A 240 20.76 -1.43 17.23
CA LEU A 240 19.57 -2.17 17.62
C LEU A 240 19.95 -3.18 18.72
N PRO A 241 19.40 -3.06 19.94
CA PRO A 241 19.81 -3.90 21.05
C PRO A 241 19.36 -5.35 20.84
N THR A 242 20.33 -6.25 20.79
CA THR A 242 20.15 -7.70 20.65
C THR A 242 19.31 -8.31 21.79
N ARG A 243 19.43 -7.73 23.00
CA ARG A 243 18.59 -7.91 24.21
C ARG A 243 18.61 -6.61 25.04
N GLY A 244 17.46 -6.13 25.50
CA GLY A 244 17.41 -4.96 26.37
C GLY A 244 16.00 -4.46 26.69
N LYS A 245 15.90 -3.50 27.61
CA LYS A 245 14.63 -2.82 27.91
C LYS A 245 14.21 -1.96 26.71
N ARG A 246 12.92 -1.98 26.39
CA ARG A 246 12.33 -1.20 25.27
C ARG A 246 12.61 0.30 25.40
N THR A 247 12.58 0.78 26.63
CA THR A 247 12.91 2.17 27.02
C THR A 247 14.33 2.60 26.64
N LYS A 248 15.30 1.67 26.57
CA LYS A 248 16.68 1.99 26.18
C LYS A 248 16.80 2.29 24.69
N LEU A 249 16.09 1.54 23.84
CA LEU A 249 16.02 1.83 22.41
C LEU A 249 15.21 3.11 22.17
N ALA A 250 14.08 3.27 22.85
CA ALA A 250 13.28 4.48 22.78
C ALA A 250 14.08 5.75 23.13
N ALA A 251 14.88 5.70 24.20
CA ALA A 251 15.76 6.81 24.57
C ALA A 251 16.84 7.10 23.51
N LEU A 252 17.37 6.08 22.83
CA LEU A 252 18.33 6.26 21.74
C LEU A 252 17.67 6.88 20.50
N VAL A 253 16.46 6.45 20.18
CA VAL A 253 15.65 7.00 19.08
C VAL A 253 15.33 8.47 19.35
N LEU A 254 14.88 8.80 20.56
CA LEU A 254 14.62 10.18 20.98
C LEU A 254 15.85 11.08 20.93
N LYS A 255 17.05 10.55 21.17
CA LYS A 255 18.29 11.33 21.03
C LYS A 255 18.64 11.64 19.58
N LYS A 256 18.15 10.84 18.63
CA LYS A 256 18.51 10.91 17.21
C LYS A 256 17.38 11.38 16.30
N THR A 257 16.18 11.55 16.86
CA THR A 257 15.03 12.05 16.11
C THR A 257 15.25 13.50 15.70
N ARG A 258 14.73 13.87 14.53
CA ARG A 258 14.74 15.25 14.02
C ARG A 258 13.49 16.04 14.40
N PHE A 259 12.57 15.46 15.18
CA PHE A 259 11.40 16.19 15.64
C PHE A 259 11.82 17.33 16.57
N ALA A 260 11.26 18.52 16.36
CA ALA A 260 11.34 19.61 17.31
C ALA A 260 10.55 19.20 18.56
N THR A 261 11.25 18.69 19.57
CA THR A 261 10.66 18.37 20.87
C THR A 261 10.95 19.50 21.85
N PRO A 262 10.08 19.75 22.84
CA PRO A 262 10.37 20.70 23.92
C PRO A 262 11.57 20.30 24.80
N LEU A 263 12.14 19.11 24.57
CA LEU A 263 13.10 18.43 25.42
C LEU A 263 14.58 18.71 25.07
N GLY A 264 14.84 19.47 23.99
CA GLY A 264 16.18 19.90 23.57
C GLY A 264 16.78 19.07 22.45
#